data_AF-A0A7S0D3I6-F1
#
_entry.id   AF-A0A7S0D3I6-F1
#
_cell.length_a   1.000
_cell.length_b   1.000
_cell.length_c   1.000
_cell.angle_alpha   90.00
_cell.angle_beta   90.00
_cell.angle_gamma   90.00
#
_symmetry.space_group_name_H-M   'P 1'
#
loop_
_entity.id
_entity.type
_entity.pdbx_description
1 polymer ?
#
loop_
_entity_poly.entity_id
_entity_poly.type
_entity_poly.pdbx_seq_one_letter_code
_entity_poly.pdbx_strand_id
1 'polypeptide(L)'
;TPTLARVATPPRAAARRQASPARASQRPSDMVTENGSVPTPTRAFLAAALAATLASAPVDPAFASTVFEGKYIDPNHPHCPRDIDAAGVITGIDPVPFEKGRGCRGYKKANESKAVEAGKITAWKINAKIAKDDASIFIDFDQKDGSGESFTGEWNGVGIAFPDGNVWTKIVDDGKPTSGAALSQK
;
A
#
# COMPACT_ATOMS: atom_id res chain seq x y z
N THR A 1 7.23 7.46 -54.82
CA THR A 1 8.31 8.46 -55.07
C THR A 1 7.65 9.81 -55.26
N PRO A 2 8.16 10.93 -54.71
CA PRO A 2 9.42 11.19 -53.96
C PRO A 2 9.13 11.35 -52.43
N THR A 3 10.02 11.59 -51.46
CA THR A 3 11.49 11.62 -51.30
C THR A 3 11.77 11.49 -49.79
N LEU A 4 12.84 10.77 -49.45
CA LEU A 4 13.43 10.58 -48.12
C LEU A 4 13.86 11.89 -47.43
N ALA A 5 13.70 11.96 -46.11
CA ALA A 5 14.54 12.78 -45.25
C ALA A 5 14.93 11.99 -43.98
N ARG A 6 16.24 11.81 -43.80
CA ARG A 6 16.94 11.09 -42.74
C ARG A 6 17.98 12.04 -42.18
N VAL A 7 17.86 12.50 -40.93
CA VAL A 7 18.90 13.26 -40.19
C VAL A 7 18.50 13.24 -38.71
N ALA A 8 19.34 13.15 -37.68
CA ALA A 8 20.68 12.61 -37.44
C ALA A 8 20.86 12.64 -35.90
N THR A 9 21.55 11.65 -35.35
CA THR A 9 21.96 11.59 -33.94
C THR A 9 23.25 12.40 -33.73
N PRO A 10 23.43 13.04 -32.55
CA PRO A 10 24.77 13.30 -32.01
C PRO A 10 24.99 12.70 -30.60
N PRO A 11 26.23 12.72 -30.07
CA PRO A 11 26.80 11.55 -29.41
C PRO A 11 26.92 11.60 -27.87
N ARG A 12 27.15 10.39 -27.37
CA ARG A 12 27.74 9.92 -26.10
C ARG A 12 28.77 10.87 -25.47
N ALA A 13 28.59 11.18 -24.18
CA ALA A 13 29.67 11.57 -23.28
C ALA A 13 29.78 10.54 -22.14
N ALA A 14 30.94 9.89 -22.08
CA ALA A 14 31.35 9.00 -21.02
C ALA A 14 31.97 9.79 -19.87
N ALA A 15 31.64 9.43 -18.63
CA ALA A 15 32.49 9.74 -17.48
C ALA A 15 32.69 8.46 -16.65
N ARG A 16 33.92 7.96 -16.78
CA ARG A 16 34.53 6.81 -16.12
C ARG A 16 35.30 7.33 -14.90
N ARG A 17 35.19 6.63 -13.76
CA ARG A 17 36.20 6.44 -12.69
C ARG A 17 35.60 5.41 -11.73
N GLN A 18 35.92 4.12 -11.80
CA GLN A 18 37.13 3.44 -11.28
C GLN A 18 37.42 3.88 -9.84
N ALA A 19 37.00 3.10 -8.84
CA ALA A 19 37.62 1.88 -8.31
C ALA A 19 38.70 2.19 -7.27
N SER A 20 38.55 1.67 -6.05
CA SER A 20 39.56 0.80 -5.44
C SER A 20 39.02 0.11 -4.18
N PRO A 21 39.29 -1.20 -4.02
CA PRO A 21 39.10 -1.94 -2.79
C PRO A 21 40.36 -1.83 -1.92
N ALA A 22 40.20 -1.68 -0.60
CA ALA A 22 41.30 -1.85 0.34
C ALA A 22 41.11 -3.17 1.11
N ARG A 23 42.09 -4.02 0.86
CA ARG A 23 42.33 -5.36 1.37
C ARG A 23 42.81 -5.33 2.83
N ALA A 24 42.34 -6.34 3.57
CA ALA A 24 42.84 -6.95 4.79
C ALA A 24 44.25 -6.59 5.31
N SER A 25 44.41 -6.47 6.63
CA SER A 25 45.63 -6.92 7.32
C SER A 25 45.47 -7.09 8.85
N GLN A 26 45.79 -8.30 9.31
CA GLN A 26 46.51 -8.69 10.55
C GLN A 26 45.86 -8.38 11.92
N ARG A 27 45.43 -9.37 12.73
CA ARG A 27 46.15 -10.39 13.54
C ARG A 27 46.75 -9.86 14.87
N PRO A 28 46.92 -10.74 15.89
CA PRO A 28 46.54 -10.51 17.28
C PRO A 28 47.74 -10.23 18.20
N SER A 29 47.45 -9.81 19.43
CA SER A 29 48.31 -9.83 20.61
C SER A 29 47.41 -9.45 21.81
N ASP A 30 47.64 -9.83 23.05
CA ASP A 30 48.22 -10.99 23.69
C ASP A 30 47.94 -10.74 25.20
N MET A 31 48.07 -11.78 26.01
CA MET A 31 48.37 -11.69 27.45
C MET A 31 47.28 -11.23 28.44
N VAL A 32 46.64 -12.24 29.02
CA VAL A 32 46.81 -12.64 30.44
C VAL A 32 47.28 -11.52 31.39
N THR A 33 46.45 -11.23 32.39
CA THR A 33 46.94 -10.96 33.74
C THR A 33 46.04 -11.68 34.72
N GLU A 34 46.56 -12.79 35.21
CA GLU A 34 46.12 -13.51 36.40
C GLU A 34 46.70 -12.78 37.63
N ASN A 35 45.85 -12.48 38.60
CA ASN A 35 46.15 -12.18 39.99
C ASN A 35 44.80 -12.41 40.69
N GLY A 36 44.58 -13.29 41.64
CA GLY A 36 45.45 -14.09 42.49
C GLY A 36 44.63 -14.36 43.75
N SER A 37 44.83 -15.55 44.33
CA SER A 37 44.49 -15.90 45.71
C SER A 37 43.00 -16.11 46.09
N VAL A 38 42.63 -17.39 46.19
CA VAL A 38 41.60 -17.90 47.10
C VAL A 38 42.13 -17.78 48.55
N PRO A 39 41.28 -17.42 49.53
CA PRO A 39 40.92 -18.43 50.52
C PRO A 39 39.43 -18.40 50.89
N THR A 40 38.78 -19.57 50.83
CA THR A 40 37.52 -19.84 51.55
C THR A 40 37.85 -19.92 53.05
N PRO A 41 36.99 -19.40 53.94
CA PRO A 41 36.06 -20.33 54.59
C PRO A 41 34.66 -19.73 54.88
N THR A 42 33.66 -20.61 54.69
CA THR A 42 32.38 -20.69 55.41
C THR A 42 31.68 -19.40 55.88
N ARG A 43 30.60 -19.04 55.19
CA ARG A 43 29.24 -18.97 55.76
C ARG A 43 28.20 -18.72 54.65
N ALA A 44 27.08 -19.41 54.81
CA ALA A 44 25.97 -19.43 53.87
C ALA A 44 25.48 -18.02 53.50
N PHE A 45 25.51 -17.71 52.21
CA PHE A 45 24.69 -16.66 51.63
C PHE A 45 23.88 -17.30 50.51
N LEU A 46 22.56 -17.36 50.72
CA LEU A 46 21.56 -17.68 49.72
C LEU A 46 21.69 -16.64 48.59
N ALA A 47 22.41 -16.99 47.52
CA ALA A 47 22.37 -16.24 46.28
C ALA A 47 21.06 -16.57 45.57
N ALA A 48 20.04 -15.72 45.77
CA ALA A 48 18.83 -15.75 44.98
C ALA A 48 19.20 -15.37 43.53
N ALA A 49 19.24 -16.36 42.65
CA ALA A 49 19.36 -16.15 41.21
C ALA A 49 18.07 -15.50 40.71
N LEU A 50 18.11 -14.19 40.47
CA LEU A 50 17.03 -13.45 39.83
C LEU A 50 17.05 -13.81 38.33
N ALA A 51 16.33 -14.88 37.96
CA ALA A 51 16.09 -15.20 36.56
C ALA A 51 15.15 -14.15 35.97
N ALA A 52 15.70 -13.20 35.21
CA ALA A 52 14.92 -12.28 34.41
C ALA A 52 14.30 -13.06 33.24
N THR A 53 13.06 -13.52 33.42
CA THR A 53 12.23 -14.05 32.35
C THR A 53 11.86 -12.91 31.41
N LEU A 54 12.47 -12.89 30.22
CA LEU A 54 11.95 -12.12 29.08
C LEU A 54 10.60 -12.74 28.69
N ALA A 55 9.52 -12.21 29.25
CA ALA A 55 8.17 -12.49 28.79
C ALA A 55 8.01 -11.85 27.41
N SER A 56 8.09 -12.65 26.35
CA SER A 56 7.58 -12.27 25.03
C SER A 56 6.09 -12.04 25.18
N ALA A 57 5.66 -10.77 25.20
CA ALA A 57 4.25 -10.44 25.14
C ALA A 57 3.68 -11.00 23.83
N PRO A 58 2.50 -11.66 23.86
CA PRO A 58 1.80 -11.97 22.64
C PRO A 58 1.48 -10.66 21.93
N VAL A 59 1.96 -10.50 20.70
CA VAL A 59 1.38 -9.53 19.79
C VAL A 59 -0.02 -10.03 19.46
N ASP A 60 -1.03 -9.44 20.10
CA ASP A 60 -2.42 -9.70 19.72
C ASP A 60 -2.54 -9.38 18.21
N PRO A 61 -3.06 -10.30 17.39
CA PRO A 61 -3.53 -9.95 16.06
C PRO A 61 -4.83 -9.18 16.25
N ALA A 62 -4.72 -7.95 16.76
CA ALA A 62 -5.68 -6.93 16.42
C ALA A 62 -5.72 -6.94 14.90
N PHE A 63 -6.91 -7.16 14.33
CA PHE A 63 -7.15 -6.85 12.92
C PHE A 63 -6.85 -5.37 12.76
N ALA A 64 -5.57 -5.04 12.53
CA ALA A 64 -5.17 -3.70 12.18
C ALA A 64 -5.96 -3.39 10.92
N SER A 65 -6.84 -2.38 10.99
CA SER A 65 -7.52 -1.88 9.81
C SER A 65 -6.45 -1.59 8.77
N THR A 66 -6.60 -2.17 7.59
CA THR A 66 -5.69 -1.88 6.48
C THR A 66 -5.67 -0.38 6.21
N VAL A 67 -4.51 0.15 5.82
CA VAL A 67 -4.37 1.52 5.31
C VAL A 67 -5.33 1.80 4.16
N PHE A 68 -5.71 0.74 3.42
CA PHE A 68 -6.63 0.79 2.30
C PHE A 68 -8.10 0.92 2.70
N GLU A 69 -8.48 0.72 3.97
CA GLU A 69 -9.88 0.85 4.39
C GLU A 69 -10.37 2.30 4.22
N GLY A 70 -11.48 2.50 3.51
CA GLY A 70 -12.13 3.80 3.40
C GLY A 70 -12.79 4.04 2.05
N LYS A 71 -13.24 5.28 1.84
CA LYS A 71 -13.90 5.72 0.61
C LYS A 71 -12.91 6.40 -0.32
N TYR A 72 -13.06 6.20 -1.62
CA TYR A 72 -12.14 6.69 -2.64
C TYR A 72 -12.84 7.37 -3.79
N ILE A 73 -12.12 8.32 -4.38
CA ILE A 73 -12.46 8.98 -5.63
C ILE A 73 -11.63 8.32 -6.73
N ASP A 74 -12.32 7.78 -7.72
CA ASP A 74 -11.73 7.25 -8.95
C ASP A 74 -11.83 8.30 -10.07
N PRO A 75 -10.73 8.91 -10.52
CA PRO A 75 -10.73 9.88 -11.62
C PRO A 75 -11.31 9.34 -12.93
N ASN A 76 -11.19 8.02 -13.17
CA ASN A 76 -11.74 7.38 -14.36
C ASN A 76 -13.27 7.27 -14.29
N HIS A 77 -13.86 7.33 -13.09
CA HIS A 77 -15.31 7.29 -12.88
C HIS A 77 -15.74 8.36 -11.86
N PRO A 78 -15.77 9.65 -12.25
CA PRO A 78 -16.09 10.75 -11.35
C PRO A 78 -17.45 10.56 -10.66
N HIS A 79 -17.59 10.93 -9.39
CA HIS A 79 -18.84 10.76 -8.62
C HIS A 79 -19.32 9.32 -8.41
N CYS A 80 -18.54 8.32 -8.83
CA CYS A 80 -18.78 6.91 -8.54
C CYS A 80 -17.81 6.48 -7.42
N PRO A 81 -18.13 6.72 -6.14
CA PRO A 81 -17.20 6.43 -5.06
C PRO A 81 -16.92 4.93 -4.98
N ARG A 82 -15.67 4.59 -4.65
CA ARG A 82 -15.28 3.22 -4.27
C ARG A 82 -15.20 3.16 -2.76
N ASP A 83 -15.55 2.02 -2.19
CA ASP A 83 -15.47 1.78 -0.75
C ASP A 83 -14.71 0.49 -0.52
N ILE A 84 -13.69 0.52 0.34
CA ILE A 84 -12.87 -0.62 0.70
C ILE A 84 -13.06 -0.85 2.19
N ASP A 85 -13.51 -2.04 2.59
CA ASP A 85 -13.64 -2.39 4.00
C ASP A 85 -12.32 -2.92 4.60
N ALA A 86 -12.30 -3.13 5.92
CA ALA A 86 -11.14 -3.65 6.65
C ALA A 86 -10.65 -5.03 6.17
N ALA A 87 -11.51 -5.80 5.48
CA ALA A 87 -11.17 -7.11 4.93
C ALA A 87 -10.65 -7.03 3.47
N GLY A 88 -10.60 -5.83 2.89
CA GLY A 88 -10.20 -5.63 1.48
C GLY A 88 -11.31 -5.92 0.48
N VAL A 89 -12.57 -5.98 0.92
CA VAL A 89 -13.71 -6.05 0.00
C VAL A 89 -13.91 -4.66 -0.60
N ILE A 90 -13.91 -4.59 -1.92
CA ILE A 90 -14.15 -3.36 -2.65
C ILE A 90 -15.59 -3.39 -3.17
N THR A 91 -16.33 -2.35 -2.84
CA THR A 91 -17.64 -2.08 -3.43
C THR A 91 -17.61 -0.79 -4.23
N GLY A 92 -18.41 -0.73 -5.27
CA GLY A 92 -18.48 0.44 -6.13
C GLY A 92 -19.76 0.47 -6.93
N ILE A 93 -19.96 1.60 -7.59
CA ILE A 93 -21.01 1.79 -8.59
C ILE A 93 -20.35 2.24 -9.88
N ASP A 94 -20.91 1.88 -11.03
CA ASP A 94 -20.44 2.34 -12.33
C ASP A 94 -21.58 2.97 -13.12
N PRO A 95 -21.30 3.95 -13.98
CA PRO A 95 -22.33 4.51 -14.84
C PRO A 95 -22.75 3.49 -15.90
N VAL A 96 -23.99 3.63 -16.38
CA VAL A 96 -24.50 2.83 -17.50
C VAL A 96 -24.87 3.77 -18.66
N PRO A 97 -24.33 3.58 -19.88
CA PRO A 97 -23.23 2.66 -20.20
C PRO A 97 -21.91 2.98 -19.49
N PHE A 98 -21.07 1.95 -19.34
CA PHE A 98 -19.75 2.02 -18.71
C PHE A 98 -18.72 2.60 -19.68
N GLU A 99 -18.20 3.78 -19.36
CA GLU A 99 -17.22 4.49 -20.18
C GLU A 99 -16.22 5.23 -19.28
N LYS A 100 -14.94 5.24 -19.67
CA LYS A 100 -13.89 5.99 -18.97
C LYS A 100 -14.18 7.49 -19.03
N GLY A 101 -14.01 8.17 -17.90
CA GLY A 101 -14.32 9.59 -17.71
C GLY A 101 -15.81 9.87 -17.47
N ARG A 102 -16.68 8.89 -17.69
CA ARG A 102 -18.09 9.01 -17.34
C ARG A 102 -18.29 8.74 -15.85
N GLY A 103 -19.11 9.58 -15.25
CA GLY A 103 -19.37 9.56 -13.83
C GLY A 103 -20.82 9.29 -13.44
N CYS A 104 -21.03 9.07 -12.15
CA CYS A 104 -22.34 8.83 -11.54
C CYS A 104 -22.95 10.15 -11.04
N ARG A 105 -23.07 11.15 -11.94
CA ARG A 105 -23.51 12.51 -11.55
C ARG A 105 -24.87 12.48 -10.86
N GLY A 106 -24.96 13.17 -9.72
CA GLY A 106 -26.19 13.24 -8.92
C GLY A 106 -26.49 11.97 -8.12
N TYR A 107 -25.57 10.99 -8.12
CA TYR A 107 -25.67 9.83 -7.25
C TYR A 107 -25.74 10.27 -5.78
N LYS A 108 -26.69 9.64 -5.07
CA LYS A 108 -26.83 9.71 -3.64
C LYS A 108 -27.01 8.28 -3.15
N LYS A 109 -26.29 7.88 -2.10
CA LYS A 109 -26.40 6.53 -1.50
C LYS A 109 -27.86 6.17 -1.19
N ALA A 110 -28.64 7.14 -0.68
CA ALA A 110 -30.05 6.97 -0.36
C ALA A 110 -30.96 6.63 -1.58
N ASN A 111 -30.51 6.90 -2.80
CA ASN A 111 -31.26 6.64 -4.04
C ASN A 111 -30.61 5.56 -4.91
N GLU A 112 -29.64 4.81 -4.39
CA GLU A 112 -28.89 3.80 -5.15
C GLU A 112 -29.82 2.78 -5.83
N SER A 113 -30.74 2.17 -5.08
CA SER A 113 -31.69 1.20 -5.62
C SER A 113 -32.51 1.76 -6.78
N LYS A 114 -33.02 2.99 -6.65
CA LYS A 114 -33.77 3.67 -7.73
C LYS A 114 -32.91 3.94 -8.96
N ALA A 115 -31.63 4.26 -8.77
CA ALA A 115 -30.71 4.51 -9.88
C ALA A 115 -30.32 3.22 -10.61
N VAL A 116 -30.19 2.11 -9.87
CA VAL A 116 -29.99 0.76 -10.42
C VAL A 116 -31.23 0.30 -11.20
N GLU A 117 -32.42 0.41 -10.61
CA GLU A 117 -33.69 0.07 -11.27
C GLU A 117 -33.94 0.90 -12.54
N ALA A 118 -33.55 2.17 -12.52
CA ALA A 118 -33.62 3.05 -13.69
C ALA A 118 -32.52 2.78 -14.74
N GLY A 119 -31.63 1.79 -14.51
CA GLY A 119 -30.55 1.42 -15.42
C GLY A 119 -29.52 2.53 -15.62
N LYS A 120 -29.34 3.43 -14.65
CA LYS A 120 -28.38 4.54 -14.74
C LYS A 120 -27.01 4.19 -14.18
N ILE A 121 -26.99 3.25 -13.23
CA ILE A 121 -25.77 2.75 -12.60
C ILE A 121 -25.86 1.24 -12.39
N THR A 122 -24.71 0.60 -12.24
CA THR A 122 -24.58 -0.79 -11.83
C THR A 122 -23.73 -0.85 -10.57
N ALA A 123 -24.25 -1.46 -9.49
CA ALA A 123 -23.48 -1.71 -8.28
C ALA A 123 -22.68 -3.02 -8.42
N TRP A 124 -21.48 -3.05 -7.86
CA TRP A 124 -20.57 -4.19 -7.93
C TRP A 124 -19.78 -4.38 -6.64
N LYS A 125 -19.27 -5.60 -6.46
CA LYS A 125 -18.44 -6.00 -5.31
C LYS A 125 -17.37 -7.01 -5.76
N ILE A 126 -16.12 -6.79 -5.37
CA ILE A 126 -14.98 -7.67 -5.64
C ILE A 126 -14.13 -7.81 -4.38
N ASN A 127 -13.31 -8.86 -4.30
CA ASN A 127 -12.39 -9.05 -3.17
C ASN A 127 -10.96 -8.75 -3.63
N ALA A 128 -10.34 -7.74 -3.03
CA ALA A 128 -8.94 -7.45 -3.25
C ALA A 128 -8.05 -8.34 -2.36
N LYS A 129 -6.78 -8.44 -2.72
CA LYS A 129 -5.76 -9.11 -1.91
C LYS A 129 -4.76 -8.07 -1.43
N ILE A 130 -4.80 -7.80 -0.14
CA ILE A 130 -3.88 -6.85 0.51
C ILE A 130 -2.59 -7.60 0.87
N ALA A 131 -1.44 -6.98 0.58
CA ALA A 131 -0.15 -7.54 0.94
C ALA A 131 0.06 -7.53 2.47
N LYS A 132 0.88 -8.47 2.97
CA LYS A 132 1.09 -8.63 4.42
C LYS A 132 1.73 -7.43 5.10
N ASP A 133 2.45 -6.61 4.35
CA ASP A 133 3.09 -5.37 4.79
C ASP A 133 2.15 -4.15 4.68
N ASP A 134 0.91 -4.36 4.22
CA ASP A 134 -0.11 -3.34 4.02
C ASP A 134 0.33 -2.19 3.09
N ALA A 135 1.33 -2.44 2.23
CA ALA A 135 1.89 -1.44 1.32
C ALA A 135 1.28 -1.47 -0.08
N SER A 136 0.71 -2.63 -0.47
CA SER A 136 0.10 -2.83 -1.80
C SER A 136 -1.21 -3.62 -1.73
N ILE A 137 -2.07 -3.40 -2.72
CA ILE A 137 -3.38 -4.03 -2.87
C ILE A 137 -3.55 -4.52 -4.30
N PHE A 138 -3.78 -5.82 -4.48
CA PHE A 138 -4.11 -6.40 -5.77
C PHE A 138 -5.63 -6.40 -5.97
N ILE A 139 -6.08 -5.76 -7.04
CA ILE A 139 -7.49 -5.61 -7.43
C ILE A 139 -7.71 -6.33 -8.75
N ASP A 140 -8.71 -7.21 -8.77
CA ASP A 140 -9.06 -8.06 -9.88
C ASP A 140 -10.47 -7.68 -10.40
N PHE A 141 -10.50 -6.87 -11.46
CA PHE A 141 -11.76 -6.41 -12.06
C PHE A 141 -12.43 -7.48 -12.93
N ASP A 142 -11.72 -8.56 -13.27
CA ASP A 142 -12.32 -9.73 -13.91
C ASP A 142 -13.48 -10.31 -13.09
N GLN A 143 -13.39 -10.26 -11.76
CA GLN A 143 -14.46 -10.67 -10.83
C GLN A 143 -15.76 -9.87 -11.01
N LYS A 144 -15.67 -8.67 -11.57
CA LYS A 144 -16.79 -7.77 -11.80
C LYS A 144 -17.38 -7.93 -13.19
N ASP A 145 -16.55 -7.94 -14.24
CA ASP A 145 -17.01 -7.85 -15.62
C ASP A 145 -16.38 -8.83 -16.62
N GLY A 146 -15.48 -9.71 -16.18
CA GLY A 146 -14.86 -10.71 -17.05
C GLY A 146 -13.86 -10.13 -18.05
N SER A 147 -13.35 -8.91 -17.82
CA SER A 147 -12.43 -8.21 -18.73
C SER A 147 -11.00 -8.77 -18.72
N GLY A 148 -10.63 -9.57 -17.72
CA GLY A 148 -9.24 -9.95 -17.43
C GLY A 148 -8.37 -8.82 -16.89
N GLU A 149 -8.94 -7.64 -16.60
CA GLU A 149 -8.21 -6.49 -16.11
C GLU A 149 -7.91 -6.63 -14.61
N SER A 150 -6.64 -6.47 -14.23
CA SER A 150 -6.23 -6.49 -12.83
C SER A 150 -5.02 -5.57 -12.62
N PHE A 151 -4.94 -5.01 -11.42
CA PHE A 151 -3.88 -4.08 -11.07
C PHE A 151 -3.39 -4.31 -9.64
N THR A 152 -2.09 -4.12 -9.44
CA THR A 152 -1.53 -3.94 -8.10
C THR A 152 -1.38 -2.44 -7.86
N GLY A 153 -2.16 -1.91 -6.94
CA GLY A 153 -2.05 -0.54 -6.47
C GLY A 153 -1.09 -0.43 -5.28
N GLU A 154 -0.37 0.69 -5.19
CA GLU A 154 0.54 0.99 -4.08
C GLU A 154 0.03 2.18 -3.27
N TRP A 155 0.19 2.11 -1.94
CA TRP A 155 -0.15 3.23 -1.08
C TRP A 155 0.88 4.37 -1.24
N ASN A 156 0.42 5.55 -1.62
CA ASN A 156 1.30 6.71 -1.85
C ASN A 156 1.22 7.79 -0.75
N GLY A 157 0.54 7.51 0.36
CA GLY A 157 0.31 8.46 1.46
C GLY A 157 -1.02 9.20 1.40
N VAL A 158 -1.64 9.33 0.22
CA VAL A 158 -2.96 9.99 0.04
C VAL A 158 -4.02 9.07 -0.55
N GLY A 159 -3.63 7.94 -1.12
CA GLY A 159 -4.51 7.00 -1.81
C GLY A 159 -3.74 5.85 -2.47
N ILE A 160 -4.39 5.23 -3.45
CA ILE A 160 -3.90 4.05 -4.16
C ILE A 160 -3.45 4.48 -5.54
N ALA A 161 -2.14 4.40 -5.82
CA ALA A 161 -1.57 4.66 -7.13
C ALA A 161 -1.52 3.37 -7.96
N PHE A 162 -2.04 3.42 -9.18
CA PHE A 162 -2.04 2.29 -10.10
C PHE A 162 -0.95 2.44 -11.18
N PRO A 163 -0.51 1.34 -11.81
CA PRO A 163 0.54 1.37 -12.83
C PRO A 163 0.20 2.17 -14.10
N ASP A 164 -1.09 2.39 -14.36
CA ASP A 164 -1.60 3.18 -15.48
C ASP A 164 -1.55 4.71 -15.23
N GLY A 165 -1.09 5.11 -14.03
CA GLY A 165 -1.06 6.50 -13.59
C GLY A 165 -2.39 6.99 -12.97
N ASN A 166 -3.43 6.15 -12.90
CA ASN A 166 -4.64 6.47 -12.16
C ASN A 166 -4.34 6.46 -10.65
N VAL A 167 -4.93 7.38 -9.91
CA VAL A 167 -4.79 7.44 -8.46
C VAL A 167 -6.16 7.53 -7.83
N TRP A 168 -6.54 6.48 -7.11
CA TRP A 168 -7.73 6.54 -6.27
C TRP A 168 -7.41 7.32 -5.01
N THR A 169 -7.96 8.52 -4.89
CA THR A 169 -7.68 9.41 -3.76
C THR A 169 -8.61 9.08 -2.61
N LYS A 170 -8.07 8.85 -1.41
CA LYS A 170 -8.87 8.55 -0.22
C LYS A 170 -9.62 9.80 0.22
N ILE A 171 -10.91 9.64 0.52
CA ILE A 171 -11.76 10.70 1.06
C ILE A 171 -11.55 10.72 2.56
N VAL A 172 -10.88 11.77 3.05
CA VAL A 172 -10.72 12.02 4.49
C VAL A 172 -11.94 12.80 5.01
N ASP A 173 -12.39 12.48 6.22
CA ASP A 173 -13.57 13.09 6.85
C ASP A 173 -13.38 14.58 7.24
N ASP A 174 -12.20 15.17 6.98
CA ASP A 174 -11.88 16.59 7.21
C ASP A 174 -12.63 17.57 6.27
N GLY A 175 -13.74 17.14 5.67
CA GLY A 175 -14.72 18.01 5.05
C GLY A 175 -14.27 18.69 3.75
N LYS A 176 -13.17 18.26 3.11
CA LYS A 176 -12.74 18.81 1.83
C LYS A 176 -12.79 17.76 0.70
N PRO A 177 -13.78 17.81 -0.19
CA PRO A 177 -13.80 16.98 -1.39
C PRO A 177 -12.64 17.35 -2.31
N THR A 178 -11.64 16.48 -2.43
CA THR A 178 -10.68 16.58 -3.55
C THR A 178 -11.33 15.97 -4.79
N SER A 179 -12.22 16.76 -5.41
CA SER A 179 -12.90 16.51 -6.69
C SER A 179 -13.59 15.14 -6.82
N GLY A 180 -14.88 15.06 -6.46
CA GLY A 180 -15.75 13.91 -6.76
C GLY A 180 -16.78 13.61 -5.68
N ALA A 181 -16.54 14.09 -4.46
CA ALA A 181 -17.24 13.71 -3.25
C ALA A 181 -17.78 14.93 -2.48
N ALA A 182 -18.77 15.64 -3.01
CA ALA A 182 -19.85 16.00 -2.09
C ALA A 182 -20.57 14.67 -1.79
N LEU A 183 -19.99 13.84 -0.91
CA LEU A 183 -20.63 12.65 -0.41
C LEU A 183 -21.97 13.13 0.14
N SER A 184 -23.03 12.76 -0.56
CA SER A 184 -24.39 13.17 -0.28
C SER A 184 -24.84 12.57 1.05
N GLN A 185 -24.40 13.17 2.16
CA GLN A 185 -25.04 13.09 3.46
C GLN A 185 -25.66 14.45 3.76
N LYS A 186 -26.92 14.58 3.36
CA LYS A 186 -27.94 15.42 3.98
C LYS A 186 -29.30 14.86 3.62
#